data_AF-A0A0F9QQA4-F1
#
_entry.id   AF-A0A0F9QQA4-F1
#
_cell.length_a   1.000
_cell.length_b   1.000
_cell.length_c   1.000
_cell.angle_alpha   90.00
_cell.angle_beta   90.00
_cell.angle_gamma   90.00
#
_symmetry.space_group_name_H-M   'P 1'
#
loop_
_entity.id
_entity.type
_entity.pdbx_description
1 polymer ?
#
loop_
_entity_poly.entity_id
_entity_poly.type
_entity_poly.pdbx_seq_one_letter_code
_entity_poly.pdbx_strand_id
1 'polypeptide(L)'
;MKCLFPGGSPRKFDQKLDKDYLDTALREIDEELGISSSNIQILGCIDDHLTPKGFIITPFVAYTNENQKMLKQDTEVHEILKIPIDFFANNKNYSEKLFNIKGDHVALGRYEYRSPNNTKKYIIFGATCHIIVNFIERVYNIGLKTPGSRRATISDIKDKIVR
;
A
#
# COMPACT_ATOMS: atom_id res chain seq x y z
N MET A 1 12.29 -6.25 5.66
CA MET A 1 10.89 -6.73 5.74
C MET A 1 10.07 -6.09 4.63
N LYS A 2 9.04 -6.80 4.12
CA LYS A 2 8.07 -6.23 3.19
C LYS A 2 6.97 -5.54 4.00
N CYS A 3 6.56 -4.35 3.58
CA CYS A 3 5.50 -3.59 4.23
C CYS A 3 4.19 -3.71 3.45
N LEU A 4 3.11 -4.01 4.15
CA LEU A 4 1.75 -4.12 3.62
C LEU A 4 0.84 -3.22 4.46
N PHE A 5 -0.22 -2.72 3.84
CA PHE A 5 -1.33 -2.14 4.59
C PHE A 5 -2.17 -3.26 5.22
N PRO A 6 -2.90 -2.97 6.31
CA PRO A 6 -3.83 -3.94 6.86
C PRO A 6 -4.91 -4.29 5.83
N GLY A 7 -5.36 -5.54 5.84
CA GLY A 7 -6.40 -6.00 4.92
C GLY A 7 -6.30 -7.47 4.53
N GLY A 8 -7.31 -7.93 3.79
CA GLY A 8 -7.51 -9.33 3.49
C GLY A 8 -7.41 -9.67 2.00
N SER A 9 -7.07 -10.93 1.71
CA SER A 9 -7.30 -11.50 0.37
C SER A 9 -8.78 -11.84 0.17
N PRO A 10 -9.25 -12.13 -1.06
CA PRO A 10 -10.63 -12.58 -1.28
C PRO A 10 -11.03 -13.81 -0.44
N ARG A 11 -10.07 -14.63 0.01
CA ARG A 11 -10.35 -15.77 0.91
C ARG A 11 -10.70 -15.37 2.35
N LYS A 12 -10.36 -14.15 2.75
CA LYS A 12 -10.73 -13.57 4.03
C LYS A 12 -12.13 -12.96 4.01
N PHE A 13 -12.76 -12.76 2.83
CA PHE A 13 -14.13 -12.27 2.75
C PHE A 13 -15.08 -13.25 3.45
N ASP A 14 -15.66 -12.83 4.56
CA ASP A 14 -16.63 -13.64 5.29
C ASP A 14 -18.04 -13.22 4.88
N GLN A 15 -18.74 -14.07 4.11
CA GLN A 15 -20.09 -13.78 3.62
C GLN A 15 -21.13 -13.54 4.72
N LYS A 16 -20.85 -13.92 5.97
CA LYS A 16 -21.73 -13.66 7.11
C LYS A 16 -21.47 -12.31 7.78
N LEU A 17 -20.25 -11.80 7.67
CA LEU A 17 -19.80 -10.60 8.37
C LEU A 17 -19.60 -9.41 7.43
N ASP A 18 -19.12 -9.68 6.21
CA ASP A 18 -18.71 -8.70 5.22
C ASP A 18 -19.80 -8.56 4.15
N LYS A 19 -20.42 -7.37 4.05
CA LYS A 19 -21.39 -7.07 2.98
C LYS A 19 -20.71 -6.55 1.72
N ASP A 20 -19.58 -5.88 1.91
CA ASP A 20 -18.75 -5.31 0.87
C ASP A 20 -17.26 -5.36 1.24
N TYR A 21 -16.40 -4.81 0.37
CA TYR A 21 -14.97 -4.78 0.61
C TYR A 21 -14.53 -3.83 1.73
N LEU A 22 -15.38 -2.85 2.08
CA LEU A 22 -15.09 -1.95 3.20
C LEU A 22 -15.28 -2.68 4.53
N ASP A 23 -16.32 -3.48 4.67
CA ASP A 23 -16.53 -4.33 5.85
C ASP A 23 -15.33 -5.27 6.07
N THR A 24 -14.85 -5.93 5.01
CA THR A 24 -13.62 -6.74 5.09
C THR A 24 -12.41 -5.92 5.57
N ALA A 25 -12.20 -4.71 5.03
CA ALA A 25 -11.07 -3.87 5.45
C ALA A 25 -11.17 -3.45 6.93
N LEU A 26 -12.39 -3.12 7.39
CA LEU A 26 -12.67 -2.74 8.78
C LEU A 26 -12.55 -3.93 9.75
N ARG A 27 -12.88 -5.14 9.31
CA ARG A 27 -12.68 -6.35 10.11
C ARG A 27 -11.20 -6.70 10.22
N GLU A 28 -10.47 -6.69 9.11
CA GLU A 28 -9.03 -7.04 9.11
C GLU A 28 -8.20 -6.01 9.89
N ILE A 29 -8.53 -4.72 9.86
CA ILE A 29 -7.80 -3.74 10.68
C ILE A 29 -8.02 -3.94 12.19
N ASP A 30 -9.19 -4.43 12.59
CA ASP A 30 -9.44 -4.84 13.97
C ASP A 30 -8.66 -6.12 14.31
N GLU A 31 -8.74 -7.14 13.45
CA GLU A 31 -8.01 -8.41 13.64
C GLU A 31 -6.50 -8.23 13.70
N GLU A 32 -5.91 -7.42 12.80
CA GLU A 32 -4.46 -7.28 12.65
C GLU A 32 -3.85 -6.23 13.59
N LEU A 33 -4.57 -5.13 13.86
CA LEU A 33 -4.07 -3.96 14.59
C LEU A 33 -4.87 -3.61 15.85
N GLY A 34 -5.97 -4.30 16.15
CA GLY A 34 -6.83 -4.04 17.31
C GLY A 34 -7.55 -2.69 17.25
N ILE A 35 -7.77 -2.14 16.05
CA ILE A 35 -8.45 -0.86 15.85
C ILE A 35 -9.92 -1.12 15.52
N SER A 36 -10.80 -0.90 16.50
CA SER A 36 -12.25 -0.94 16.27
C SER A 36 -12.67 0.05 15.19
N SER A 37 -13.58 -0.37 14.31
CA SER A 37 -14.21 0.45 13.27
C SER A 37 -14.85 1.74 13.80
N SER A 38 -15.30 1.75 15.06
CA SER A 38 -15.83 2.94 15.74
C SER A 38 -14.81 4.08 15.91
N ASN A 39 -13.51 3.77 15.87
CA ASN A 39 -12.42 4.74 15.96
C ASN A 39 -11.87 5.17 14.59
N ILE A 40 -12.52 4.73 13.50
CA ILE A 40 -12.07 4.94 12.14
C ILE A 40 -13.09 5.83 11.42
N GLN A 41 -12.61 6.94 10.86
CA GLN A 41 -13.39 7.75 9.93
C GLN A 41 -12.96 7.45 8.50
N ILE A 42 -13.85 6.88 7.68
CA ILE A 42 -13.57 6.65 6.26
C ILE A 42 -13.57 7.98 5.52
N LEU A 43 -12.48 8.26 4.82
CA LEU A 43 -12.33 9.46 3.99
C LEU A 43 -12.73 9.19 2.54
N GLY A 44 -12.56 7.96 2.06
CA GLY A 44 -12.98 7.53 0.74
C GLY A 44 -12.22 6.31 0.23
N CYS A 45 -12.44 5.97 -1.04
CA CYS A 45 -11.73 4.94 -1.77
C CYS A 45 -10.87 5.57 -2.86
N ILE A 46 -9.65 5.08 -3.06
CA ILE A 46 -8.80 5.45 -4.21
C ILE A 46 -8.85 4.36 -5.27
N ASP A 47 -8.18 4.56 -6.41
CA ASP A 47 -8.25 3.60 -7.52
C ASP A 47 -7.80 2.20 -7.12
N ASP A 48 -8.51 1.22 -7.65
CA ASP A 48 -8.14 -0.18 -7.60
C ASP A 48 -6.72 -0.40 -8.11
N HIS A 49 -5.98 -1.25 -7.40
CA HIS A 49 -4.66 -1.69 -7.80
C HIS A 49 -4.69 -3.14 -8.26
N LEU A 50 -4.34 -3.36 -9.53
CA LEU A 50 -4.27 -4.68 -10.13
C LEU A 50 -2.89 -5.29 -9.91
N THR A 51 -2.86 -6.40 -9.18
CA THR A 51 -1.62 -7.10 -8.86
C THR A 51 -1.14 -7.95 -10.03
N PRO A 52 0.18 -8.21 -10.11
CA PRO A 52 0.78 -9.21 -11.00
C PRO A 52 0.07 -10.56 -11.06
N LYS A 53 -0.52 -10.98 -9.94
CA LYS A 53 -1.16 -12.29 -9.81
C LYS A 53 -2.63 -12.30 -10.23
N GLY A 54 -3.14 -11.18 -10.75
CA GLY A 54 -4.54 -11.05 -11.19
C GLY A 54 -5.53 -10.73 -10.07
N PHE A 55 -5.06 -10.44 -8.85
CA PHE A 55 -5.93 -9.91 -7.80
C PHE A 55 -6.12 -8.41 -7.96
N ILE A 56 -7.34 -7.93 -7.71
CA ILE A 56 -7.66 -6.51 -7.57
C ILE A 56 -7.62 -6.17 -6.08
N ILE A 57 -6.95 -5.08 -5.74
CA ILE A 57 -6.93 -4.51 -4.39
C ILE A 57 -7.73 -3.21 -4.45
N THR A 58 -8.78 -3.10 -3.64
CA THR A 58 -9.59 -1.89 -3.49
C THR A 58 -9.14 -1.14 -2.22
N PRO A 59 -8.38 -0.02 -2.33
CA PRO A 59 -7.79 0.63 -1.17
C PRO A 59 -8.72 1.71 -0.60
N PHE A 60 -9.02 1.59 0.69
CA PHE A 60 -9.75 2.61 1.44
C PHE A 60 -8.79 3.49 2.22
N VAL A 61 -9.07 4.80 2.21
CA VAL A 61 -8.36 5.80 3.00
C VAL A 61 -9.20 6.13 4.21
N ALA A 62 -8.59 6.05 5.39
CA ALA A 62 -9.26 6.36 6.63
C ALA A 62 -8.38 7.21 7.54
N TYR A 63 -9.05 7.95 8.42
CA TYR A 63 -8.46 8.73 9.48
C TYR A 63 -8.69 8.03 10.83
N THR A 64 -7.67 8.02 11.67
CA THR A 64 -7.74 7.61 13.08
C THR A 64 -7.10 8.69 13.94
N ASN A 65 -7.46 8.72 15.23
CA ASN A 65 -6.86 9.65 16.17
C ASN A 65 -5.35 9.42 16.28
N GLU A 66 -4.56 10.48 16.45
CA GLU A 66 -3.10 10.41 16.65
C GLU A 66 -2.68 9.42 17.76
N ASN A 67 -3.46 9.37 18.83
CA ASN A 67 -3.24 8.55 20.03
C ASN A 67 -3.93 7.19 19.93
N GLN A 68 -4.40 6.79 18.75
CA GLN A 68 -4.98 5.47 18.53
C GLN A 68 -4.00 4.39 18.96
N LYS A 69 -4.42 3.62 19.97
CA LYS A 69 -3.69 2.43 20.41
C LYS A 69 -3.85 1.37 19.34
N MET A 70 -2.76 0.69 19.05
CA MET A 70 -2.72 -0.44 18.13
C MET A 70 -2.11 -1.62 18.87
N LEU A 71 -2.75 -2.77 18.77
CA LEU A 71 -2.30 -4.02 19.32
C LEU A 71 -2.11 -4.98 18.14
N LYS A 72 -0.85 -5.33 17.84
CA LYS A 72 -0.56 -6.22 16.73
C LYS A 72 -1.03 -7.62 17.05
N GLN A 73 -1.56 -8.30 16.04
CA GLN A 73 -1.85 -9.72 16.10
C GLN A 73 -0.59 -10.50 15.75
N ASP A 74 -0.03 -11.25 16.71
CA ASP A 74 1.32 -11.82 16.56
C ASP A 74 1.45 -12.90 15.46
N THR A 75 0.36 -13.54 15.03
CA THR A 75 0.43 -14.60 14.01
C THR A 75 0.50 -14.06 12.58
N GLU A 76 -0.07 -12.88 12.32
CA GLU A 76 -0.13 -12.25 11.00
C GLU A 76 0.79 -11.00 10.93
N VAL A 77 0.97 -10.29 12.05
CA VAL A 77 1.70 -9.01 12.10
C VAL A 77 2.97 -9.10 12.93
N HIS A 78 4.11 -9.10 12.23
CA HIS A 78 5.43 -9.07 12.86
C HIS A 78 5.69 -7.73 13.58
N GLU A 79 5.41 -6.60 12.93
CA GLU A 79 5.74 -5.26 13.42
C GLU A 79 4.80 -4.21 12.83
N ILE A 80 4.40 -3.23 13.63
CA ILE A 80 3.60 -2.07 13.18
C ILE A 80 4.54 -0.91 12.89
N LEU A 81 4.35 -0.28 11.73
CA LEU A 81 5.16 0.83 11.27
C LEU A 81 4.28 2.06 11.02
N LYS A 82 4.55 3.15 11.74
CA LYS A 82 4.01 4.49 11.42
C LYS A 82 5.07 5.26 10.65
N ILE A 83 4.76 5.70 9.43
CA ILE A 83 5.65 6.52 8.62
C ILE A 83 4.96 7.86 8.36
N PRO A 84 5.63 8.99 8.64
CA PRO A 84 5.10 10.31 8.33
C PRO A 84 4.78 10.46 6.84
N ILE A 85 3.69 11.16 6.53
CA ILE A 85 3.22 11.30 5.14
C ILE A 85 4.15 12.14 4.26
N ASP A 86 4.79 13.13 4.87
CA ASP A 86 5.83 13.99 4.29
C ASP A 86 7.07 13.19 3.84
N PHE A 87 7.38 12.06 4.49
CA PHE A 87 8.39 11.13 4.00
C PHE A 87 8.04 10.62 2.60
N PHE A 88 6.77 10.28 2.34
CA PHE A 88 6.33 9.78 1.03
C PHE A 88 6.16 10.90 -0.02
N ALA A 89 5.80 12.10 0.43
CA ALA A 89 5.68 13.29 -0.41
C ALA A 89 7.04 13.83 -0.88
N ASN A 90 8.13 13.50 -0.19
CA ASN A 90 9.48 13.92 -0.56
C ASN A 90 10.05 13.01 -1.67
N ASN A 91 10.21 13.58 -2.87
CA ASN A 91 10.74 12.88 -4.04
C ASN A 91 12.13 12.27 -3.83
N LYS A 92 12.96 12.79 -2.91
CA LYS A 92 14.28 12.23 -2.59
C LYS A 92 14.21 10.85 -1.94
N ASN A 93 13.09 10.53 -1.31
CA ASN A 93 12.87 9.24 -0.65
C ASN A 93 12.29 8.19 -1.62
N TYR A 94 11.80 8.62 -2.78
CA TYR A 94 11.26 7.76 -3.81
C TYR A 94 12.34 7.39 -4.82
N SER A 95 12.40 6.13 -5.19
CA SER A 95 13.28 5.66 -6.26
C SER A 95 12.53 4.73 -7.20
N GLU A 96 12.84 4.82 -8.49
CA GLU A 96 12.29 3.93 -9.50
C GLU A 96 13.40 3.14 -10.16
N LYS A 97 13.10 1.87 -10.45
CA LYS A 97 13.88 1.08 -11.40
C LYS A 97 13.13 1.04 -12.71
N LEU A 98 13.74 1.59 -13.77
CA LEU A 98 13.20 1.58 -15.11
C LEU A 98 13.57 0.27 -15.82
N PHE A 99 12.60 -0.29 -16.53
CA PHE A 99 12.74 -1.44 -17.40
C PHE A 99 12.27 -1.06 -18.79
N ASN A 100 13.03 -1.44 -19.82
CA ASN A 100 12.57 -1.30 -21.20
C ASN A 100 11.78 -2.55 -21.57
N ILE A 101 10.49 -2.40 -21.84
CA ILE A 101 9.57 -3.48 -22.20
C ILE A 101 8.90 -3.14 -23.52
N LYS A 102 9.27 -3.85 -24.60
CA LYS A 102 8.70 -3.64 -25.94
C LYS A 102 8.78 -2.19 -26.44
N GLY A 103 9.81 -1.44 -26.02
CA GLY A 103 10.00 -0.03 -26.35
C GLY A 103 9.43 0.95 -25.33
N ASP A 104 8.66 0.47 -24.34
CA ASP A 104 8.13 1.29 -23.26
C ASP A 104 9.07 1.33 -22.05
N HIS A 105 9.13 2.47 -21.36
CA HIS A 105 9.78 2.59 -20.07
C HIS A 105 8.80 2.26 -18.95
N VAL A 106 8.97 1.09 -18.34
CA VAL A 106 8.17 0.63 -17.19
C VAL A 106 8.91 0.92 -15.90
N ALA A 107 8.30 1.72 -15.02
CA ALA A 107 8.89 2.09 -13.75
C ALA A 107 8.35 1.25 -12.59
N LEU A 108 9.26 0.70 -11.78
CA LEU A 108 8.95 0.05 -10.52
C LEU A 108 9.46 0.91 -9.37
N GLY A 109 8.52 1.52 -8.65
CA GLY A 109 8.78 2.37 -7.51
C GLY A 109 9.11 1.59 -6.23
N ARG A 110 9.94 2.22 -5.39
CA ARG A 110 10.18 1.80 -4.01
C ARG A 110 10.52 2.99 -3.12
N TYR A 111 10.24 2.83 -1.84
CA TYR A 111 10.78 3.66 -0.76
C TYR A 111 11.67 2.84 0.16
N GLU A 112 12.69 3.50 0.72
CA GLU A 112 13.53 2.93 1.76
C GLU A 112 13.42 3.78 3.03
N TYR A 113 12.68 3.29 4.02
CA TYR A 113 12.50 3.97 5.29
C TYR A 113 13.45 3.39 6.35
N ARG A 114 14.03 4.25 7.18
CA ARG A 114 14.81 3.86 8.36
C ARG A 114 14.04 4.24 9.61
N SER A 115 14.07 3.38 10.62
CA SER A 115 13.51 3.72 11.94
C SER A 115 14.16 5.00 12.49
N PRO A 116 13.49 5.77 13.37
CA PRO A 116 14.03 7.04 13.90
C PRO A 116 15.43 6.91 14.54
N ASN A 117 15.73 5.77 15.14
CA ASN A 117 17.04 5.45 15.72
C ASN A 117 18.03 4.79 14.74
N ASN A 118 17.70 4.74 13.44
CA ASN A 118 18.49 4.13 12.36
C ASN A 118 18.84 2.65 12.53
N THR A 119 18.17 1.92 13.43
CA THR A 119 18.47 0.50 13.70
C THR A 119 17.83 -0.46 12.69
N LYS A 120 16.70 -0.09 12.09
CA LYS A 120 15.96 -0.94 11.15
C LYS A 120 15.76 -0.24 9.82
N LYS A 121 15.78 -1.03 8.74
CA LYS A 121 15.48 -0.60 7.36
C LYS A 121 14.25 -1.34 6.85
N TYR A 122 13.30 -0.60 6.31
CA TYR A 122 12.05 -1.09 5.73
C TYR A 122 12.04 -0.74 4.23
N ILE A 123 11.65 -1.72 3.41
CA ILE A 123 11.55 -1.54 1.97
C ILE A 123 10.07 -1.65 1.60
N ILE A 124 9.56 -0.57 1.04
CA ILE A 124 8.16 -0.45 0.62
C ILE A 124 8.15 -0.46 -0.89
N PHE A 125 7.59 -1.51 -1.49
CA PHE A 125 7.64 -1.74 -2.93
C PHE A 125 6.38 -2.49 -3.38
N GLY A 126 6.20 -2.63 -4.70
CA GLY A 126 5.05 -3.33 -5.27
C GLY A 126 3.74 -2.61 -4.96
N ALA A 127 2.68 -3.39 -4.70
CA ALA A 127 1.32 -2.86 -4.52
C ALA A 127 1.25 -1.74 -3.47
N THR A 128 1.84 -1.94 -2.28
CA THR A 128 1.87 -0.93 -1.22
C THR A 128 2.47 0.39 -1.70
N CYS A 129 3.62 0.34 -2.38
CA CYS A 129 4.27 1.54 -2.91
C CYS A 129 3.41 2.22 -3.98
N HIS A 130 2.79 1.45 -4.87
CA HIS A 130 1.91 2.01 -5.91
C HIS A 130 0.67 2.68 -5.33
N ILE A 131 0.06 2.08 -4.30
CA ILE A 131 -1.09 2.65 -3.58
C ILE A 131 -0.69 3.96 -2.91
N ILE A 132 0.46 4.01 -2.23
CA ILE A 132 1.00 5.23 -1.62
C ILE A 132 1.24 6.32 -2.66
N VAL A 133 1.94 6.01 -3.75
CA VAL A 133 2.20 7.00 -4.82
C VAL A 133 0.90 7.50 -5.43
N ASN A 134 -0.08 6.62 -5.65
CA ASN A 134 -1.40 7.03 -6.15
C ASN A 134 -2.09 8.00 -5.20
N PHE A 135 -2.06 7.69 -3.90
CA PHE A 135 -2.63 8.55 -2.87
C PHE A 135 -1.94 9.93 -2.82
N ILE A 136 -0.60 9.97 -2.82
CA ILE A 136 0.16 11.22 -2.82
C ILE A 136 -0.14 12.06 -4.06
N GLU A 137 -0.15 11.46 -5.24
CA GLU A 137 -0.47 12.16 -6.49
C GLU A 137 -1.90 12.70 -6.51
N ARG A 138 -2.88 11.91 -6.05
CA ARG A 138 -4.29 12.33 -6.12
C ARG A 138 -4.69 13.33 -5.05
N VAL A 139 -4.15 13.21 -3.84
CA VAL A 139 -4.56 14.02 -2.69
C VAL A 139 -3.67 15.24 -2.50
N TYR A 140 -2.36 15.10 -2.74
CA TYR A 140 -1.39 16.19 -2.55
C TYR A 140 -0.96 16.85 -3.87
N ASN A 141 -1.36 16.29 -5.02
CA ASN A 141 -0.97 16.79 -6.35
C ASN A 141 0.56 16.89 -6.54
N ILE A 142 1.30 15.93 -5.96
CA ILE A 142 2.77 15.84 -6.07
C ILE A 142 3.13 14.71 -7.04
N GLY A 143 3.68 15.07 -8.20
CA GLY A 143 4.14 14.10 -9.20
C GLY A 143 5.45 13.43 -8.78
N LEU A 144 5.39 12.12 -8.50
CA LEU A 144 6.56 11.35 -8.06
C LEU A 144 7.18 10.49 -9.18
N LYS A 145 6.36 10.08 -10.15
CA LYS A 145 6.80 9.22 -11.26
C LYS A 145 7.80 9.93 -12.18
N THR A 146 8.74 9.17 -12.72
CA THR A 146 9.61 9.61 -13.81
C THR A 146 8.76 9.97 -15.03
N PRO A 147 8.92 11.18 -15.60
CA PRO A 147 8.20 11.59 -16.81
C PRO A 147 8.41 10.61 -17.97
N GLY A 148 7.35 10.30 -18.71
CA GLY A 148 7.39 9.38 -19.85
C GLY A 148 7.48 7.90 -19.48
N SER A 149 7.55 7.56 -18.20
CA SER A 149 7.43 6.18 -17.73
C SER A 149 5.97 5.80 -17.46
N ARG A 150 5.64 4.53 -17.64
CA ARG A 150 4.34 3.96 -17.26
C ARG A 150 4.50 2.93 -16.14
N ARG A 151 3.40 2.65 -15.44
CA ARG A 151 3.35 1.55 -14.47
C ARG A 151 3.34 0.21 -15.21
N ALA A 152 3.79 -0.84 -14.51
CA ALA A 152 3.65 -2.20 -14.98
C ALA A 152 2.16 -2.58 -15.07
N THR A 153 1.81 -3.26 -16.15
CA THR A 153 0.48 -3.78 -16.47
C THR A 153 0.48 -5.31 -16.32
N ILE A 154 -0.71 -5.94 -16.34
CA ILE A 154 -0.81 -7.40 -16.37
C ILE A 154 0.03 -8.00 -17.51
N SER A 155 0.04 -7.34 -18.68
CA SER A 155 0.79 -7.85 -19.83
C SER A 155 2.29 -7.92 -19.54
N ASP A 156 2.86 -6.93 -18.87
CA ASP A 156 4.30 -6.89 -18.56
C ASP A 156 4.70 -7.98 -17.56
N ILE A 157 3.78 -8.34 -16.67
CA ILE A 157 3.98 -9.37 -15.66
C ILE A 157 3.89 -10.77 -16.27
N LYS A 158 2.91 -11.01 -17.15
CA LYS A 158 2.73 -12.32 -17.82
C LYS A 158 3.97 -12.73 -18.62
N ASP A 159 4.67 -11.75 -19.18
CA ASP A 159 5.91 -11.96 -19.92
C ASP A 159 7.12 -12.29 -19.00
N LYS A 160 6.93 -12.41 -17.67
CA LYS A 160 7.96 -12.66 -16.63
C LYS A 160 9.10 -11.63 -16.60
N ILE A 161 8.86 -10.44 -17.12
CA ILE A 161 9.90 -9.40 -17.30
C ILE A 161 10.20 -8.69 -15.98
N VAL A 162 9.22 -8.64 -15.07
CA VAL A 162 9.38 -8.18 -13.69
C VAL A 162 9.49 -9.39 -12.76
N ARG A 163 10.72 -9.82 -12.45
CA ARG A 163 11.02 -10.84 -11.44
C ARG A 163 11.89 -10.26 -10.33
#